data_AF-A0A1Q6WIM9-F1
#
_entry.id   AF-A0A1Q6WIM9-F1
#
_cell.length_a   1.000
_cell.length_b   1.000
_cell.length_c   1.000
_cell.angle_alpha   90.00
_cell.angle_beta   90.00
_cell.angle_gamma   90.00
#
_symmetry.space_group_name_H-M   'P 1'
#
loop_
_entity.id
_entity.type
_entity.pdbx_description
1 polymer ?
#
loop_
_entity_poly.entity_id
_entity_poly.type
_entity_poly.pdbx_seq_one_letter_code
_entity_poly.pdbx_strand_id
1 'polypeptide(L)'
;MPGLLAVALIAAGCQDSTPPTALKRPSFWGGENQCPETKFTGGGRIDPTPPNSMFGKVTFGFNIHGATNCVVSKGEIQVVHHPSQTKYHVSIHDGTDGFGNTPTFSVDGTCITVFATARVKHVNGDWHPHPIGMRACDNGEPGSSPGTGPDTFHWKVMDDDTFGHGDTGETPLTGGNIQQH
;
A
#
# COMPACT_ATOMS: atom_id res chain seq x y z
N MET A 1 -6.68 32.86 -64.00
CA MET A 1 -6.44 32.62 -62.56
C MET A 1 -6.60 31.13 -62.30
N PRO A 2 -5.50 30.35 -62.22
CA PRO A 2 -5.55 28.98 -61.69
C PRO A 2 -5.40 29.01 -60.16
N GLY A 3 -6.05 28.06 -59.48
CA GLY A 3 -6.04 27.92 -58.03
C GLY A 3 -4.85 27.13 -57.49
N LEU A 4 -4.70 27.14 -56.17
CA LEU A 4 -3.87 26.21 -55.39
C LEU A 4 -4.39 26.11 -53.96
N LEU A 5 -4.73 24.88 -53.55
CA LEU A 5 -4.96 24.45 -52.17
C LEU A 5 -3.62 24.46 -51.39
N ALA A 6 -3.68 24.71 -50.08
CA ALA A 6 -2.76 24.10 -49.12
C ALA A 6 -3.43 23.91 -47.75
N VAL A 7 -3.18 22.74 -47.17
CA VAL A 7 -3.82 22.11 -46.01
C VAL A 7 -3.12 22.50 -44.69
N ALA A 8 -3.89 22.36 -43.61
CA ALA A 8 -3.65 22.67 -42.20
C ALA A 8 -2.38 22.10 -41.54
N LEU A 9 -2.05 22.65 -40.36
CA LEU A 9 -1.47 21.91 -39.24
C LEU A 9 -1.91 22.55 -37.90
N ILE A 10 -2.74 21.83 -37.15
CA ILE A 10 -3.09 22.13 -35.75
C ILE A 10 -1.91 21.63 -34.91
N ALA A 11 -1.18 22.56 -34.29
CA ALA A 11 -0.20 22.21 -33.27
C ALA A 11 -0.94 21.91 -31.96
N ALA A 12 -1.20 20.63 -31.70
CA ALA A 12 -1.51 20.14 -30.36
C ALA A 12 -0.23 20.25 -29.52
N GLY A 13 -0.13 21.31 -28.72
CA GLY A 13 0.93 21.45 -27.72
C GLY A 13 0.71 20.43 -26.61
N CYS A 14 1.70 19.56 -26.44
CA CYS A 14 1.78 18.53 -25.41
C CYS A 14 1.41 19.07 -24.03
N GLN A 15 0.47 18.43 -23.36
CA GLN A 15 0.30 18.60 -21.92
C GLN A 15 1.57 18.07 -21.24
N ASP A 16 2.28 18.95 -20.55
CA ASP A 16 3.36 18.60 -19.64
C ASP A 16 2.83 17.62 -18.60
N SER A 17 3.00 16.33 -18.89
CA SER A 17 2.70 15.26 -17.97
C SER A 17 3.82 15.28 -16.94
N THR A 18 3.57 15.94 -15.81
CA THR A 18 4.45 15.82 -14.65
C THR A 18 4.54 14.32 -14.35
N PRO A 19 5.73 13.70 -14.37
CA PRO A 19 5.83 12.28 -14.08
C PRO A 19 5.27 12.04 -12.68
N PRO A 20 4.45 10.99 -12.49
CA PRO A 20 3.91 10.67 -11.18
C PRO A 20 5.07 10.59 -10.18
N THR A 21 4.91 11.25 -9.04
CA THR A 21 5.95 11.26 -8.02
C THR A 21 5.99 9.87 -7.39
N ALA A 22 7.07 9.14 -7.63
CA ALA A 22 7.29 7.86 -6.97
C ALA A 22 7.46 8.09 -5.47
N LEU A 23 6.68 7.36 -4.66
CA LEU A 23 6.81 7.40 -3.21
C LEU A 23 8.18 6.84 -2.80
N LYS A 24 8.94 7.60 -2.02
CA LYS A 24 10.25 7.16 -1.50
C LYS A 24 10.05 6.17 -0.35
N ARG A 25 10.73 5.02 -0.44
CA ARG A 25 10.79 4.02 0.64
C ARG A 25 11.45 4.62 1.90
N PRO A 26 10.80 4.52 3.07
CA PRO A 26 11.38 4.87 4.37
C PRO A 26 12.51 3.91 4.76
N SER A 27 13.52 4.44 5.47
CA SER A 27 14.73 3.70 5.85
C SER A 27 14.51 2.59 6.88
N PHE A 28 13.45 2.66 7.70
CA PHE A 28 13.20 1.66 8.75
C PHE A 28 12.62 0.34 8.21
N TRP A 29 12.10 0.34 6.97
CA TRP A 29 11.59 -0.84 6.29
C TRP A 29 12.66 -1.53 5.44
N GLY A 30 13.94 -1.50 5.84
CA GLY A 30 15.10 -1.94 5.04
C GLY A 30 14.95 -3.32 4.35
N GLY A 31 15.75 -3.57 3.32
CA GLY A 31 15.79 -4.84 2.56
C GLY A 31 16.36 -4.65 1.16
N GLU A 32 16.87 -5.71 0.56
CA GLU A 32 17.38 -5.71 -0.82
C GLU A 32 16.22 -5.40 -1.79
N ASN A 33 16.47 -4.62 -2.85
CA ASN A 33 15.43 -4.24 -3.81
C ASN A 33 15.14 -5.42 -4.76
N GLN A 34 14.51 -6.47 -4.24
CA GLN A 34 13.94 -7.51 -5.08
C GLN A 34 12.50 -7.14 -5.39
N CYS A 35 12.21 -7.01 -6.68
CA CYS A 35 10.88 -6.74 -7.18
C CYS A 35 10.53 -7.82 -8.20
N PRO A 36 10.38 -9.09 -7.78
CA PRO A 36 9.85 -10.11 -8.68
C PRO A 36 8.41 -9.73 -9.06
N GLU A 37 7.96 -10.20 -10.22
CA GLU A 37 6.53 -10.25 -10.47
C GLU A 37 5.90 -11.16 -9.41
N THR A 38 4.95 -10.64 -8.64
CA THR A 38 4.41 -11.33 -7.48
C THR A 38 2.98 -10.93 -7.20
N LYS A 39 2.26 -11.77 -6.45
CA LYS A 39 0.95 -11.46 -5.92
C LYS A 39 0.92 -11.81 -4.44
N PHE A 40 0.45 -10.88 -3.64
CA PHE A 40 0.23 -11.04 -2.21
C PHE A 40 -1.22 -10.75 -1.89
N THR A 41 -1.86 -11.65 -1.16
CA THR A 41 -3.22 -11.44 -0.64
C THR A 41 -3.24 -11.70 0.84
N GLY A 42 -4.08 -11.00 1.58
CA GLY A 42 -4.28 -11.37 2.95
C GLY A 42 -5.33 -10.56 3.65
N GLY A 43 -5.59 -10.95 4.89
CA GLY A 43 -6.52 -10.24 5.75
C GLY A 43 -6.52 -10.86 7.13
N GLY A 44 -6.94 -10.07 8.11
CA GLY A 44 -6.92 -10.52 9.48
C GLY A 44 -7.35 -9.46 10.47
N ARG A 45 -7.18 -9.83 11.73
CA ARG A 45 -7.39 -8.97 12.88
C ARG A 45 -6.12 -8.94 13.71
N ILE A 46 -5.79 -7.75 14.21
CA ILE A 46 -4.79 -7.58 15.25
C ILE A 46 -5.39 -6.74 16.37
N ASP A 47 -4.89 -6.93 17.58
CA ASP A 47 -5.22 -6.11 18.74
C ASP A 47 -3.90 -5.52 19.26
N PRO A 48 -3.35 -4.46 18.63
CA PRO A 48 -2.04 -3.95 18.98
C PRO A 48 -2.05 -3.39 20.41
N THR A 49 -1.00 -3.71 21.15
CA THR A 49 -0.77 -3.24 22.51
C THR A 49 0.24 -2.09 22.53
N PRO A 50 0.32 -1.32 23.63
CA PRO A 50 1.36 -0.31 23.79
C PRO A 50 2.76 -0.94 23.58
N PRO A 51 3.72 -0.21 22.99
CA PRO A 51 3.74 1.24 22.75
C PRO A 51 3.18 1.70 21.37
N ASN A 52 2.48 0.84 20.63
CA ASN A 52 1.97 1.17 19.30
C ASN A 52 0.85 2.22 19.37
N SER A 53 0.68 2.99 18.30
CA SER A 53 -0.23 4.13 18.28
C SER A 53 -1.69 3.70 17.99
N MET A 54 -1.89 2.63 17.21
CA MET A 54 -3.20 2.02 16.98
C MET A 54 -3.62 1.04 18.09
N PHE A 55 -3.78 1.53 19.31
CA PHE A 55 -4.20 0.70 20.44
C PHE A 55 -5.64 0.16 20.29
N GLY A 56 -5.79 -1.16 20.41
CA GLY A 56 -7.08 -1.85 20.38
C GLY A 56 -7.40 -2.49 19.03
N LYS A 57 -8.65 -2.89 18.79
CA LYS A 57 -8.98 -3.75 17.64
C LYS A 57 -8.70 -3.06 16.29
N VAL A 58 -7.90 -3.71 15.45
CA VAL A 58 -7.66 -3.36 14.04
C VAL A 58 -8.02 -4.54 13.14
N THR A 59 -8.64 -4.26 11.99
CA THR A 59 -8.84 -5.27 10.93
C THR A 59 -8.25 -4.78 9.64
N PHE A 60 -7.75 -5.69 8.81
CA PHE A 60 -7.18 -5.36 7.52
C PHE A 60 -7.54 -6.40 6.46
N GLY A 61 -7.42 -6.00 5.21
CA GLY A 61 -7.50 -6.87 4.03
C GLY A 61 -6.77 -6.22 2.87
N PHE A 62 -6.10 -7.03 2.04
CA PHE A 62 -5.38 -6.55 0.88
C PHE A 62 -5.29 -7.58 -0.24
N ASN A 63 -5.08 -7.08 -1.45
CA ASN A 63 -4.69 -7.83 -2.63
C ASN A 63 -3.75 -6.95 -3.45
N ILE A 64 -2.51 -7.38 -3.65
CA ILE A 64 -1.43 -6.61 -4.27
C ILE A 64 -0.82 -7.43 -5.39
N HIS A 65 -0.65 -6.79 -6.55
CA HIS A 65 0.09 -7.32 -7.69
C HIS A 65 1.31 -6.44 -7.94
N GLY A 66 2.50 -7.02 -7.75
CA GLY A 66 3.79 -6.35 -8.00
C GLY A 66 4.32 -6.66 -9.39
N ALA A 67 4.91 -5.66 -10.05
CA ALA A 67 5.59 -5.79 -11.34
C ALA A 67 7.12 -5.72 -11.19
N THR A 68 7.85 -6.19 -12.21
CA THR A 68 9.32 -6.28 -12.19
C THR A 68 10.07 -4.95 -12.09
N ASN A 69 9.37 -3.84 -12.26
CA ASN A 69 9.87 -2.47 -12.13
C ASN A 69 9.66 -1.86 -10.73
N CYS A 70 9.37 -2.68 -9.72
CA CYS A 70 9.10 -2.25 -8.33
C CYS A 70 7.84 -1.39 -8.15
N VAL A 71 6.92 -1.45 -9.12
CA VAL A 71 5.62 -0.75 -9.05
C VAL A 71 4.52 -1.76 -8.74
N VAL A 72 3.58 -1.35 -7.88
CA VAL A 72 2.33 -2.10 -7.69
C VAL A 72 1.43 -1.86 -8.89
N SER A 73 1.29 -2.84 -9.78
CA SER A 73 0.51 -2.70 -11.02
C SER A 73 -0.98 -2.59 -10.76
N LYS A 74 -1.49 -3.33 -9.76
CA LYS A 74 -2.87 -3.29 -9.27
C LYS A 74 -2.91 -3.65 -7.80
N GLY A 75 -3.80 -3.02 -7.05
CA GLY A 75 -4.00 -3.44 -5.67
C GLY A 75 -5.10 -2.71 -4.92
N GLU A 76 -5.56 -3.34 -3.85
CA GLU A 76 -6.52 -2.80 -2.90
C GLU A 76 -5.99 -3.10 -1.49
N ILE A 77 -6.04 -2.10 -0.60
CA ILE A 77 -5.71 -2.27 0.82
C ILE A 77 -6.78 -1.58 1.65
N GLN A 78 -7.31 -2.25 2.65
CA GLN A 78 -8.23 -1.68 3.63
C GLN A 78 -7.72 -1.96 5.03
N VAL A 79 -7.65 -0.93 5.87
CA VAL A 79 -7.35 -1.04 7.29
C VAL A 79 -8.40 -0.27 8.08
N VAL A 80 -8.87 -0.82 9.18
CA VAL A 80 -9.86 -0.17 10.05
C VAL A 80 -9.39 -0.26 11.49
N HIS A 81 -9.18 0.89 12.12
CA HIS A 81 -9.01 1.02 13.56
C HIS A 81 -10.38 1.19 14.20
N HIS A 82 -10.86 0.16 14.90
CA HIS A 82 -12.22 0.13 15.44
C HIS A 82 -12.43 1.14 16.57
N PRO A 83 -11.50 1.29 17.55
CA PRO A 83 -11.66 2.26 18.64
C PRO A 83 -11.85 3.70 18.18
N SER A 84 -11.02 4.17 17.25
CA SER A 84 -11.13 5.54 16.69
C SER A 84 -12.08 5.62 15.50
N GLN A 85 -12.65 4.49 15.05
CA GLN A 85 -13.42 4.37 13.81
C GLN A 85 -12.70 4.98 12.59
N THR A 86 -11.37 4.87 12.56
CA THR A 86 -10.56 5.35 11.43
C THR A 86 -10.49 4.29 10.35
N LYS A 87 -10.76 4.67 9.11
CA LYS A 87 -10.70 3.80 7.92
C LYS A 87 -9.61 4.31 6.98
N TYR A 88 -8.76 3.39 6.55
CA TYR A 88 -7.75 3.61 5.53
C TYR A 88 -8.13 2.77 4.32
N HIS A 89 -8.10 3.36 3.14
CA HIS A 89 -8.34 2.64 1.89
C HIS A 89 -7.34 3.09 0.84
N VAL A 90 -6.66 2.12 0.24
CA VAL A 90 -5.79 2.30 -0.94
C VAL A 90 -6.44 1.55 -2.09
N SER A 91 -6.48 2.19 -3.26
CA SER A 91 -6.91 1.59 -4.52
C SER A 91 -5.90 1.97 -5.58
N ILE A 92 -5.42 0.97 -6.34
CA ILE A 92 -4.33 1.08 -7.29
C ILE A 92 -4.76 0.42 -8.60
N HIS A 93 -4.72 1.19 -9.68
CA HIS A 93 -5.04 0.76 -11.02
C HIS A 93 -3.93 1.22 -11.97
N ASP A 94 -3.44 0.30 -12.81
CA ASP A 94 -2.42 0.57 -13.83
C ASP A 94 -1.19 1.31 -13.28
N GLY A 95 -0.68 0.85 -12.13
CA GLY A 95 0.51 1.42 -11.50
C GLY A 95 0.30 2.75 -10.76
N THR A 96 -0.95 3.20 -10.62
CA THR A 96 -1.29 4.52 -10.08
C THR A 96 -2.31 4.41 -8.95
N ASP A 97 -2.08 5.07 -7.81
CA ASP A 97 -3.07 5.14 -6.74
C ASP A 97 -4.19 6.16 -7.03
N GLY A 98 -5.24 6.17 -6.21
CA GLY A 98 -6.37 7.10 -6.32
C GLY A 98 -6.02 8.60 -6.22
N PHE A 99 -4.75 8.94 -5.99
CA PHE A 99 -4.24 10.31 -5.93
C PHE A 99 -3.21 10.63 -7.02
N GLY A 100 -2.98 9.72 -7.98
CA GLY A 100 -2.06 9.94 -9.08
C GLY A 100 -0.59 9.65 -8.77
N ASN A 101 -0.27 9.04 -7.63
CA ASN A 101 1.11 8.66 -7.31
C ASN A 101 1.41 7.25 -7.81
N THR A 102 2.69 6.92 -7.95
CA THR A 102 3.15 5.57 -8.30
C THR A 102 3.50 4.78 -7.04
N PRO A 103 2.67 3.80 -6.64
CA PRO A 103 2.94 3.00 -5.46
C PRO A 103 4.07 2.02 -5.74
N THR A 104 4.96 1.86 -4.78
CA THR A 104 6.14 1.01 -4.90
C THR A 104 6.06 -0.18 -3.97
N PHE A 105 6.78 -1.24 -4.30
CA PHE A 105 6.93 -2.40 -3.42
C PHE A 105 8.34 -2.96 -3.44
N SER A 106 8.64 -3.78 -2.44
CA SER A 106 9.80 -4.65 -2.39
C SER A 106 9.44 -5.97 -1.74
N VAL A 107 10.11 -7.05 -2.13
CA VAL A 107 10.02 -8.36 -1.51
C VAL A 107 11.33 -8.66 -0.78
N ASP A 108 11.21 -9.19 0.44
CA ASP A 108 12.32 -9.68 1.25
C ASP A 108 11.90 -11.01 1.89
N GLY A 109 12.44 -12.12 1.39
CA GLY A 109 12.00 -13.46 1.77
C GLY A 109 10.51 -13.68 1.49
N THR A 110 9.73 -13.95 2.54
CA THR A 110 8.28 -14.15 2.48
C THR A 110 7.47 -12.89 2.76
N CYS A 111 8.16 -11.73 2.84
CA CYS A 111 7.54 -10.46 3.16
C CYS A 111 7.42 -9.57 1.92
N ILE A 112 6.25 -8.95 1.75
CA ILE A 112 6.08 -7.79 0.88
C ILE A 112 6.04 -6.51 1.71
N THR A 113 6.69 -5.46 1.22
CA THR A 113 6.52 -4.09 1.72
C THR A 113 5.96 -3.21 0.61
N VAL A 114 4.92 -2.43 0.89
CA VAL A 114 4.23 -1.55 -0.07
C VAL A 114 4.21 -0.12 0.47
N PHE A 115 4.46 0.85 -0.42
CA PHE A 115 4.28 2.27 -0.18
C PHE A 115 3.26 2.84 -1.14
N ALA A 116 2.23 3.49 -0.61
CA ALA A 116 1.12 4.06 -1.38
C ALA A 116 0.57 5.31 -0.68
N THR A 117 -0.38 6.00 -1.31
CA THR A 117 -1.22 7.00 -0.65
C THR A 117 -2.59 6.40 -0.36
N ALA A 118 -2.98 6.41 0.92
CA ALA A 118 -4.32 6.01 1.34
C ALA A 118 -5.24 7.22 1.42
N ARG A 119 -6.52 7.00 1.12
CA ARG A 119 -7.59 7.88 1.62
C ARG A 119 -7.92 7.44 3.03
N VAL A 120 -7.93 8.38 3.96
CA VAL A 120 -8.16 8.14 5.38
C VAL A 120 -9.36 8.94 5.84
N LYS A 121 -10.25 8.29 6.58
CA LYS A 121 -11.42 8.91 7.19
C LYS A 121 -11.45 8.58 8.67
N HIS A 122 -11.53 9.59 9.51
CA HIS A 122 -11.81 9.42 10.94
C HIS A 122 -13.31 9.58 11.19
N VAL A 123 -13.92 8.63 11.92
CA VAL A 123 -15.37 8.63 12.22
C VAL A 123 -16.24 8.90 10.97
N ASN A 124 -17.16 9.86 11.05
CA ASN A 124 -17.96 10.37 9.94
C ASN A 124 -17.37 11.63 9.28
N GLY A 125 -16.09 11.93 9.49
CA GLY A 125 -15.42 13.09 8.90
C GLY A 125 -15.15 12.95 7.40
N ASP A 126 -14.36 13.87 6.86
CA ASP A 126 -13.98 13.85 5.45
C ASP A 126 -12.83 12.88 5.16
N TRP A 127 -12.63 12.58 3.87
CA TRP A 127 -11.52 11.77 3.40
C TRP A 127 -10.30 12.66 3.14
N HIS A 128 -9.16 12.30 3.72
CA HIS A 128 -7.89 13.00 3.55
C HIS A 128 -6.81 12.05 3.00
N PRO A 129 -5.89 12.53 2.14
CA PRO A 129 -4.78 11.73 1.65
C PRO A 129 -3.69 11.61 2.72
N HIS A 130 -3.18 10.40 2.95
CA HIS A 130 -2.03 10.17 3.81
C HIS A 130 -1.08 9.15 3.16
N PRO A 131 0.24 9.40 3.14
CA PRO A 131 1.21 8.40 2.72
C PRO A 131 1.24 7.26 3.74
N ILE A 132 1.35 6.02 3.25
CA ILE A 132 1.35 4.82 4.09
C ILE A 132 2.48 3.87 3.72
N GLY A 133 2.84 3.02 4.68
CA GLY A 133 3.65 1.83 4.51
C GLY A 133 2.90 0.61 5.05
N MET A 134 2.93 -0.48 4.30
CA MET A 134 2.40 -1.78 4.72
C MET A 134 3.49 -2.82 4.58
N ARG A 135 3.74 -3.62 5.61
CA ARG A 135 4.51 -4.87 5.51
C ARG A 135 3.65 -6.05 5.89
N ALA A 136 3.71 -7.10 5.08
CA ALA A 136 2.96 -8.33 5.25
C ALA A 136 3.90 -9.52 4.99
N CYS A 137 4.02 -10.44 5.93
CA CYS A 137 4.86 -11.63 5.81
C CYS A 137 4.02 -12.90 5.92
N ASP A 138 4.13 -13.76 4.91
CA ASP A 138 3.61 -15.13 4.93
C ASP A 138 4.62 -16.01 5.68
N ASN A 139 4.33 -16.33 6.93
CA ASN A 139 5.21 -17.18 7.74
C ASN A 139 4.73 -18.62 7.77
N GLY A 140 3.77 -19.00 6.91
CA GLY A 140 3.14 -20.32 6.89
C GLY A 140 1.96 -20.45 7.87
N GLU A 141 0.98 -21.29 7.54
CA GLU A 141 -0.18 -21.52 8.43
C GLU A 141 0.22 -22.37 9.65
N PRO A 142 -0.49 -22.26 10.79
CA PRO A 142 -0.42 -23.26 11.85
C PRO A 142 -0.79 -24.65 11.31
N GLY A 143 0.20 -25.48 10.99
CA GLY A 143 0.01 -26.88 10.59
C GLY A 143 0.41 -27.26 9.15
N SER A 144 0.96 -26.35 8.35
CA SER A 144 1.61 -26.66 7.07
C SER A 144 3.14 -26.51 7.19
N SER A 145 3.89 -27.32 6.42
CA SER A 145 5.36 -27.47 6.52
C SER A 145 6.13 -26.12 6.41
N PRO A 146 7.35 -26.02 6.97
CA PRO A 146 7.80 -24.90 7.81
C PRO A 146 7.93 -23.52 7.14
N GLY A 147 7.19 -22.56 7.69
CA GLY A 147 7.67 -21.28 8.22
C GLY A 147 7.20 -21.17 9.68
N THR A 148 7.99 -20.56 10.56
CA THR A 148 8.14 -20.96 11.98
C THR A 148 7.20 -20.28 12.98
N GLY A 149 6.05 -19.76 12.55
CA GLY A 149 5.17 -18.98 13.42
C GLY A 149 4.04 -18.30 12.66
N PRO A 150 3.22 -17.51 13.36
CA PRO A 150 2.14 -16.75 12.72
C PRO A 150 2.67 -15.76 11.68
N ASP A 151 1.89 -15.55 10.63
CA ASP A 151 2.02 -14.40 9.74
C ASP A 151 2.19 -13.09 10.51
N THR A 152 2.89 -12.12 9.92
CA THR A 152 3.03 -10.79 10.53
C THR A 152 2.45 -9.71 9.62
N PHE A 153 1.85 -8.70 10.25
CA PHE A 153 1.35 -7.52 9.57
C PHE A 153 1.79 -6.26 10.30
N HIS A 154 2.18 -5.25 9.54
CA HIS A 154 2.48 -3.91 10.05
C HIS A 154 1.90 -2.87 9.08
N TRP A 155 1.03 -2.03 9.61
CA TRP A 155 0.55 -0.84 8.95
C TRP A 155 1.14 0.40 9.60
N LYS A 156 1.59 1.35 8.78
CA LYS A 156 2.14 2.63 9.23
C LYS A 156 1.66 3.78 8.37
N VAL A 157 1.08 4.81 8.99
CA VAL A 157 0.95 6.14 8.37
C VAL A 157 2.32 6.83 8.44
N MET A 158 2.71 7.45 7.33
CA MET A 158 4.07 7.91 7.07
C MET A 158 4.26 9.42 7.16
N ASP A 159 3.19 10.17 7.41
CA ASP A 159 3.29 11.58 7.76
C ASP A 159 3.70 11.76 9.23
N ASP A 160 4.08 13.00 9.54
CA ASP A 160 4.48 13.45 10.87
C ASP A 160 3.29 13.79 11.77
N ASP A 161 2.06 13.44 11.37
CA ASP A 161 0.88 13.91 12.09
C ASP A 161 0.75 13.23 13.45
N THR A 162 0.58 14.06 14.47
CA THR A 162 0.79 13.75 15.89
C THR A 162 -0.39 13.03 16.53
N PHE A 163 -1.40 12.67 15.73
CA PHE A 163 -2.62 12.02 16.23
C PHE A 163 -2.43 10.56 16.62
N GLY A 164 -1.23 9.98 16.46
CA GLY A 164 -0.95 8.64 17.00
C GLY A 164 -1.93 7.58 16.49
N HIS A 165 -2.44 7.73 15.27
CA HIS A 165 -3.41 6.81 14.69
C HIS A 165 -2.88 6.39 13.34
N GLY A 166 -2.01 5.39 13.36
CA GLY A 166 -1.52 4.88 12.08
C GLY A 166 -0.45 3.81 12.16
N ASP A 167 0.12 3.54 13.33
CA ASP A 167 1.16 2.53 13.50
C ASP A 167 0.62 1.36 14.32
N THR A 168 0.52 0.19 13.69
CA THR A 168 0.13 -1.04 14.38
C THR A 168 1.29 -1.71 15.11
N GLY A 169 2.53 -1.28 14.83
CA GLY A 169 3.73 -2.09 15.03
C GLY A 169 3.71 -3.37 14.20
N GLU A 170 4.85 -4.04 14.12
CA GLU A 170 4.93 -5.38 13.55
C GLU A 170 4.25 -6.36 14.49
N THR A 171 3.12 -6.91 14.04
CA THR A 171 2.23 -7.72 14.89
C THR A 171 2.07 -9.13 14.34
N PRO A 172 2.40 -10.17 15.12
CA PRO A 172 2.02 -11.55 14.84
C PRO A 172 0.50 -11.73 14.79
N LEU A 173 -0.01 -12.37 13.74
CA LEU A 173 -1.44 -12.63 13.58
C LEU A 173 -1.87 -13.81 14.43
N THR A 174 -2.84 -13.60 15.32
CA THR A 174 -3.52 -14.69 16.05
C THR A 174 -4.67 -15.30 15.23
N GLY A 175 -5.10 -14.60 14.17
CA GLY A 175 -6.12 -15.01 13.22
C GLY A 175 -6.12 -14.12 11.99
N GLY A 176 -5.92 -14.73 10.82
CA GLY A 176 -5.67 -14.09 9.54
C GLY A 176 -4.82 -15.00 8.67
N ASN A 177 -4.75 -14.73 7.38
CA ASN A 177 -3.92 -15.49 6.44
C ASN A 177 -3.33 -14.52 5.43
N ILE A 178 -2.02 -14.56 5.27
CA ILE A 178 -1.26 -13.88 4.24
C ILE A 178 -0.75 -14.96 3.31
N GLN A 179 -1.01 -14.82 2.01
CA GLN A 179 -0.59 -15.76 1.00
C GLN A 179 0.27 -15.05 -0.03
N GLN A 180 1.49 -15.56 -0.17
CA GLN A 180 2.34 -15.30 -1.32
C GLN A 180 2.01 -16.31 -2.42
N HIS A 181 1.74 -15.83 -3.64
CA HIS A 181 1.40 -16.65 -4.82
C HIS A 181 2.56 -16.76 -5.81
#